data_AF-A0A2E0BHK3-F1
#
_entry.id   AF-A0A2E0BHK3-F1
#
_cell.length_a   1.000
_cell.length_b   1.000
_cell.length_c   1.000
_cell.angle_alpha   90.00
_cell.angle_beta   90.00
_cell.angle_gamma   90.00
#
_symmetry.space_group_name_H-M   'P 1'
#
loop_
_entity.id
_entity.type
_entity.pdbx_description
1 polymer ?
#
loop_
_entity_poly.entity_id
_entity_poly.type
_entity_poly.pdbx_seq_one_letter_code
_entity_poly.pdbx_strand_id
1 'polypeptide(L)'
;MNEKFRSVISHSSDDKVKVVYSWFGPKGPIWNTELPNILTFSTTAEGVNPNFESRHFWTDDIWQKQFSKSKDKFELQPVSGIEAEKGEEMTPFIYPFSMTWRVSFEKYFIKGSGLLEFSHMPQWLIHHCSVYNGYILIDHSVEAFMSDTELHAMFSYFHKAHQIPMYKIIYLTGTVNATTVYEKFCERHNINTHRSHRMHVIPYASSREIFHNFYANGLVDTAEIEEHEEPVYDDTYVPNKLFLSWNRRFRKHRTSLALLLEKNNLVERSLMSFAKVDDEMNNKSIADEIQDQRTPEDSIIRLYSDHNMHIEEDVAQRFYQRCPLVIDGETDINKMCEDYGFTQPYYKDTLVSIITETNFNADECTLTEKSFKPMFNKHPFIIVGVPGSIQGLKDLGFQTFSEFWSEEYDQIERPNERFIALEKIFKEIGSWSPDQVLDFKRRVKPIMEHNYHVFKEPGSVTVVNNMYEHITKNFNTDYSHWCDPDGRCHFE
;
A
#
# COMPACT_ATOMS: atom_id res chain seq x y z
N MET A 1 0.63 31.39 44.27
CA MET A 1 1.00 30.10 43.64
C MET A 1 -0.24 29.61 42.92
N ASN A 2 -0.41 30.03 41.67
CA ASN A 2 -1.66 29.95 40.93
C ASN A 2 -1.72 28.70 40.05
N GLU A 3 -2.91 28.10 39.98
CA GLU A 3 -3.30 26.96 39.13
C GLU A 3 -3.01 27.13 37.63
N LYS A 4 -2.66 28.35 37.17
CA LYS A 4 -2.22 28.62 35.79
C LYS A 4 -0.91 27.95 35.37
N PHE A 5 -0.10 27.42 36.30
CA PHE A 5 1.13 26.71 35.96
C PHE A 5 0.95 25.20 35.75
N ARG A 6 -0.25 24.65 35.98
CA ARG A 6 -0.53 23.23 35.70
C ARG A 6 -1.08 22.96 34.30
N SER A 7 -1.52 23.96 33.55
CA SER A 7 -2.11 23.74 32.20
C SER A 7 -1.09 23.68 31.06
N VAL A 8 0.18 24.01 31.29
CA VAL A 8 1.22 24.03 30.23
C VAL A 8 1.95 22.68 30.13
N ILE A 9 1.73 21.78 31.09
CA ILE A 9 2.48 20.51 31.21
C ILE A 9 1.57 19.28 30.95
N SER A 10 0.26 19.45 30.94
CA SER A 10 -0.68 18.38 30.56
C SER A 10 -1.56 18.85 29.42
N HIS A 11 -1.36 18.32 28.21
CA HIS A 11 -2.41 18.32 27.21
C HIS A 11 -3.66 17.71 27.84
N SER A 12 -4.75 18.45 27.81
CA SER A 12 -6.04 17.88 28.16
C SER A 12 -6.48 16.97 27.01
N SER A 13 -7.42 16.05 27.26
CA SER A 13 -8.05 15.25 26.21
C SER A 13 -8.73 16.06 25.11
N ASP A 14 -8.81 17.39 25.25
CA ASP A 14 -9.48 18.30 24.34
C ASP A 14 -8.52 18.99 23.33
N ASP A 15 -7.19 18.84 23.47
CA ASP A 15 -6.21 19.47 22.56
C ASP A 15 -5.96 18.58 21.32
N LYS A 16 -6.56 18.95 20.19
CA LYS A 16 -6.43 18.24 18.91
C LYS A 16 -5.12 18.59 18.20
N VAL A 17 -4.60 17.65 17.42
CA VAL A 17 -3.48 17.91 16.50
C VAL A 17 -4.01 18.63 15.26
N LYS A 18 -3.42 19.79 14.94
CA LYS A 18 -3.82 20.60 13.79
C LYS A 18 -3.22 20.02 12.50
N VAL A 19 -4.05 19.69 11.53
CA VAL A 19 -3.62 19.32 10.18
C VAL A 19 -3.57 20.59 9.35
N VAL A 20 -2.37 21.01 8.96
CA VAL A 20 -2.11 22.37 8.48
C VAL A 20 -1.90 22.38 6.97
N TYR A 21 -2.64 23.26 6.28
CA TYR A 21 -2.44 23.52 4.85
C TYR A 21 -2.18 25.00 4.58
N SER A 22 -1.33 25.27 3.59
CA SER A 22 -1.03 26.64 3.16
C SER A 22 -2.17 27.27 2.37
N TRP A 23 -2.97 26.45 1.69
CA TRP A 23 -3.99 26.91 0.75
C TRP A 23 -5.34 26.25 1.01
N PHE A 24 -6.40 27.05 0.99
CA PHE A 24 -7.77 26.61 1.23
C PHE A 24 -8.67 27.11 0.11
N GLY A 25 -9.45 26.19 -0.47
CA GLY A 25 -10.56 26.52 -1.36
C GLY A 25 -11.91 26.35 -0.64
N PRO A 26 -13.01 26.81 -1.27
CA PRO A 26 -14.35 26.68 -0.71
C PRO A 26 -14.75 25.25 -0.27
N LYS A 27 -14.29 24.22 -0.99
CA LYS A 27 -14.60 22.81 -0.68
C LYS A 27 -13.59 22.10 0.22
N GLY A 28 -12.54 22.79 0.67
CA GLY A 28 -11.53 22.19 1.56
C GLY A 28 -10.09 22.60 1.24
N PRO A 29 -9.11 21.90 1.84
CA PRO A 29 -7.70 22.24 1.68
C PRO A 29 -7.25 21.91 0.25
N ILE A 30 -6.25 22.67 -0.18
CA ILE A 30 -5.47 22.38 -1.38
C ILE A 30 -4.14 21.79 -0.91
N TRP A 31 -3.61 20.79 -1.63
CA TRP A 31 -2.38 20.07 -1.25
C TRP A 31 -1.20 21.00 -0.98
N ASN A 32 -0.29 20.55 -0.13
CA ASN A 32 0.92 21.30 0.17
C ASN A 32 2.12 20.89 -0.71
N THR A 33 2.01 19.91 -1.62
CA THR A 33 3.17 19.35 -2.33
C THR A 33 3.81 20.31 -3.34
N GLU A 34 3.01 21.17 -3.95
CA GLU A 34 3.48 22.19 -4.88
C GLU A 34 2.60 23.43 -4.80
N LEU A 35 3.12 24.55 -5.31
CA LEU A 35 2.33 25.76 -5.47
C LEU A 35 1.05 25.47 -6.28
N PRO A 36 -0.14 25.80 -5.73
CA PRO A 36 -1.38 25.61 -6.46
C PRO A 36 -1.41 26.42 -7.74
N ASN A 37 -1.88 25.78 -8.81
CA ASN A 37 -2.16 26.41 -10.10
C ASN A 37 -3.67 26.47 -10.33
N ILE A 38 -4.09 27.01 -11.48
CA ILE A 38 -5.52 27.18 -11.80
C ILE A 38 -6.32 25.88 -11.76
N LEU A 39 -5.71 24.74 -12.13
CA LEU A 39 -6.35 23.44 -12.05
C LEU A 39 -6.57 23.04 -10.58
N THR A 40 -5.58 23.29 -9.72
CA THR A 40 -5.69 23.05 -8.27
C THR A 40 -6.77 23.88 -7.60
N PHE A 41 -6.93 25.13 -8.01
CA PHE A 41 -8.01 25.96 -7.49
C PHE A 41 -9.36 25.52 -8.01
N SER A 42 -9.44 25.09 -9.27
CA SER A 42 -10.70 24.67 -9.88
C SER A 42 -11.33 23.46 -9.19
N THR A 43 -10.52 22.52 -8.68
CA THR A 43 -11.02 21.31 -8.03
C THR A 43 -11.66 21.57 -6.66
N THR A 44 -11.24 22.63 -5.97
CA THR A 44 -11.81 23.03 -4.67
C THR A 44 -12.82 24.17 -4.78
N ALA A 45 -13.06 24.69 -5.99
CA ALA A 45 -14.01 25.77 -6.25
C ALA A 45 -15.48 25.31 -6.17
N GLU A 46 -16.35 26.22 -5.77
CA GLU A 46 -17.81 26.06 -5.88
C GLU A 46 -18.27 26.18 -7.33
N GLY A 47 -19.32 25.44 -7.69
CA GLY A 47 -19.93 25.50 -9.03
C GLY A 47 -19.14 24.80 -10.15
N VAL A 48 -17.93 24.30 -9.88
CA VAL A 48 -17.23 23.39 -10.80
C VAL A 48 -17.86 22.00 -10.71
N ASN A 49 -18.13 21.40 -11.87
CA ASN A 49 -18.65 20.04 -11.98
C ASN A 49 -17.69 19.09 -11.23
N PRO A 50 -18.15 18.37 -10.19
CA PRO A 50 -17.29 17.46 -9.44
C PRO A 50 -16.70 16.34 -10.31
N ASN A 51 -17.33 16.02 -11.44
CA ASN A 51 -16.84 15.02 -12.39
C ASN A 51 -15.73 15.56 -13.32
N PHE A 52 -15.31 16.82 -13.15
CA PHE A 52 -14.23 17.42 -13.92
C PHE A 52 -12.87 17.05 -13.31
N GLU A 53 -12.50 15.79 -13.50
CA GLU A 53 -11.25 15.22 -12.97
C GLU A 53 -10.14 15.25 -14.02
N SER A 54 -8.88 15.25 -13.55
CA SER A 54 -7.69 15.17 -14.41
C SER A 54 -6.78 14.04 -13.95
N ARG A 55 -6.40 13.16 -14.89
CA ARG A 55 -5.37 12.13 -14.62
C ARG A 55 -3.95 12.69 -14.56
N HIS A 56 -3.77 13.97 -14.88
CA HIS A 56 -2.47 14.65 -14.83
C HIS A 56 -2.38 15.65 -13.68
N PHE A 57 -3.49 15.89 -12.96
CA PHE A 57 -3.57 16.88 -11.91
C PHE A 57 -4.42 16.35 -10.75
N TRP A 58 -3.79 16.19 -9.59
CA TRP A 58 -4.41 15.60 -8.40
C TRP A 58 -4.68 16.67 -7.35
N THR A 59 -5.75 16.46 -6.59
CA THR A 59 -6.02 17.18 -5.35
C THR A 59 -5.48 16.44 -4.15
N ASP A 60 -5.23 17.18 -3.07
CA ASP A 60 -5.08 16.54 -1.78
C ASP A 60 -6.40 15.90 -1.38
N ASP A 61 -6.31 14.68 -0.88
CA ASP A 61 -7.42 14.01 -0.23
C ASP A 61 -7.02 13.40 1.12
N ILE A 62 -5.82 13.68 1.64
CA ILE A 62 -5.31 13.13 2.89
C ILE A 62 -6.26 13.48 4.04
N TRP A 63 -6.72 14.73 4.12
CA TRP A 63 -7.71 15.11 5.13
C TRP A 63 -8.97 14.25 5.03
N GLN A 64 -9.56 14.11 3.84
CA GLN A 64 -10.82 13.38 3.67
C GLN A 64 -10.64 11.87 3.88
N LYS A 65 -9.62 11.27 3.28
CA LYS A 65 -9.36 9.83 3.31
C LYS A 65 -8.78 9.34 4.63
N GLN A 66 -8.14 10.20 5.42
CA GLN A 66 -7.41 9.80 6.63
C GLN A 66 -7.89 10.58 7.85
N PHE A 67 -7.45 11.82 8.02
CA PHE A 67 -7.64 12.55 9.28
C PHE A 67 -9.12 12.80 9.66
N SER A 68 -10.00 12.96 8.66
CA SER A 68 -11.43 13.20 8.91
C SER A 68 -12.15 12.02 9.56
N LYS A 69 -11.54 10.82 9.57
CA LYS A 69 -12.04 9.63 10.26
C LYS A 69 -11.80 9.67 11.78
N SER A 70 -11.01 10.63 12.28
CA SER A 70 -10.72 10.81 13.71
C SER A 70 -10.74 12.30 14.10
N LYS A 71 -11.88 12.96 13.84
CA LYS A 71 -12.12 14.39 14.17
C LYS A 71 -12.13 14.70 15.67
N ASP A 72 -12.20 13.67 16.52
CA ASP A 72 -11.96 13.76 17.95
C ASP A 72 -10.49 14.06 18.27
N LYS A 73 -9.55 13.65 17.40
CA LYS A 73 -8.10 13.78 17.58
C LYS A 73 -7.46 14.86 16.70
N PHE A 74 -8.02 15.08 15.52
CA PHE A 74 -7.47 15.99 14.52
C PHE A 74 -8.47 17.08 14.14
N GLU A 75 -7.96 18.26 13.83
CA GLU A 75 -8.72 19.35 13.25
C GLU A 75 -7.96 19.99 12.09
N LEU A 76 -8.69 20.44 11.08
CA LEU A 76 -8.11 21.07 9.89
C LEU A 76 -7.92 22.56 10.14
N GLN A 77 -6.72 23.09 9.87
CA GLN A 77 -6.39 24.49 10.14
C GLN A 77 -5.58 25.12 8.99
N PRO A 78 -5.84 26.38 8.59
CA PRO A 78 -4.94 27.12 7.71
C PRO A 78 -3.65 27.53 8.43
N VAL A 79 -2.56 27.67 7.67
CA VAL A 79 -1.28 28.20 8.19
C VAL A 79 -1.45 29.50 8.96
N SER A 80 -2.29 30.42 8.48
CA SER A 80 -2.59 31.69 9.16
C SER A 80 -3.26 31.52 10.53
N GLY A 81 -3.96 30.40 10.72
CA GLY A 81 -4.56 30.02 11.99
C GLY A 81 -3.52 29.63 13.04
N ILE A 82 -2.38 29.06 12.62
CA ILE A 82 -1.24 28.79 13.51
C ILE A 82 -0.52 30.10 13.86
N GLU A 83 -0.34 31.00 12.90
CA GLU A 83 0.33 32.30 13.13
C GLU A 83 -0.48 33.22 14.08
N ALA A 84 -1.81 33.15 14.03
CA ALA A 84 -2.69 33.99 14.83
C ALA A 84 -2.70 33.61 16.33
N GLU A 85 -2.29 32.39 16.68
CA GLU A 85 -2.23 31.88 18.05
C GLU A 85 -0.96 32.33 18.77
N LYS A 86 -0.88 33.63 19.04
CA LYS A 86 0.23 34.22 19.79
C LYS A 86 0.35 33.61 21.19
N GLY A 87 1.49 32.98 21.47
CA GLY A 87 1.82 32.39 22.78
C GLY A 87 1.66 30.87 22.84
N GLU A 88 1.32 30.21 21.73
CA GLU A 88 1.13 28.76 21.64
C GLU A 88 2.13 28.10 20.70
N GLU A 89 3.42 28.41 20.87
CA GLU A 89 4.52 27.70 20.18
C GLU A 89 4.47 26.18 20.42
N MET A 90 3.75 25.75 21.46
CA MET A 90 3.54 24.35 21.83
C MET A 90 2.29 23.71 21.23
N THR A 91 1.49 24.41 20.44
CA THR A 91 0.33 23.78 19.78
C THR A 91 0.82 22.75 18.74
N PRO A 92 0.40 21.49 18.85
CA PRO A 92 0.88 20.45 17.95
C PRO A 92 0.21 20.52 16.59
N PHE A 93 1.02 20.41 15.54
CA PHE A 93 0.51 20.35 14.17
C PHE A 93 1.25 19.34 13.32
N ILE A 94 0.60 18.91 12.25
CA ILE A 94 1.17 18.10 11.19
C ILE A 94 0.94 18.79 9.84
N TYR A 95 2.00 18.92 9.05
CA TYR A 95 1.99 19.50 7.73
C TYR A 95 2.15 18.38 6.69
N PRO A 96 1.07 17.96 6.00
CA PRO A 96 1.11 16.81 5.11
C PRO A 96 1.55 17.18 3.71
N PHE A 97 2.32 16.29 3.08
CA PHE A 97 2.70 16.30 1.68
C PHE A 97 2.24 15.01 1.00
N SER A 98 1.38 15.14 0.00
CA SER A 98 0.93 14.04 -0.87
C SER A 98 1.94 13.82 -2.00
N MET A 99 2.58 12.66 -2.05
CA MET A 99 3.57 12.32 -3.07
C MET A 99 2.90 11.66 -4.28
N THR A 100 3.41 11.93 -5.49
CA THR A 100 2.87 11.34 -6.72
C THR A 100 3.98 10.90 -7.66
N TRP A 101 3.69 10.00 -8.59
CA TRP A 101 4.63 9.50 -9.61
C TRP A 101 5.07 10.55 -10.64
N ARG A 102 4.48 11.76 -10.67
CA ARG A 102 4.83 12.83 -11.63
C ARG A 102 6.29 13.24 -11.58
N VAL A 103 6.90 13.14 -10.42
CA VAL A 103 8.29 13.50 -10.17
C VAL A 103 8.95 12.27 -9.53
N SER A 104 10.17 11.94 -9.99
CA SER A 104 10.92 10.83 -9.38
C SER A 104 11.16 11.12 -7.90
N PHE A 105 11.06 10.09 -7.06
CA PHE A 105 11.00 10.23 -5.61
C PHE A 105 12.11 11.12 -5.03
N GLU A 106 13.35 10.92 -5.45
CA GLU A 106 14.52 11.64 -4.94
C GLU A 106 14.51 13.13 -5.29
N LYS A 107 13.82 13.52 -6.37
CA LYS A 107 13.77 14.93 -6.78
C LYS A 107 12.96 15.79 -5.82
N TYR A 108 12.08 15.19 -5.03
CA TYR A 108 11.40 15.91 -3.96
C TYR A 108 12.35 16.30 -2.81
N PHE A 109 13.54 15.71 -2.73
CA PHE A 109 14.44 15.84 -1.58
C PHE A 109 15.79 16.50 -1.97
N ILE A 110 15.77 17.41 -2.95
CA ILE A 110 16.95 18.17 -3.38
C ILE A 110 17.11 19.42 -2.50
N LYS A 111 18.27 19.59 -1.87
CA LYS A 111 18.57 20.77 -1.05
C LYS A 111 18.40 22.08 -1.85
N GLY A 112 17.57 23.01 -1.34
CA GLY A 112 17.37 24.33 -1.93
C GLY A 112 16.34 24.38 -3.06
N SER A 113 15.79 23.24 -3.47
CA SER A 113 14.73 23.15 -4.50
C SER A 113 13.82 21.94 -4.28
N GLY A 114 13.74 21.45 -3.05
CA GLY A 114 13.02 20.24 -2.67
C GLY A 114 11.61 20.59 -2.23
N LEU A 115 10.99 19.69 -1.49
CA LEU A 115 9.59 19.74 -1.09
C LEU A 115 9.24 21.00 -0.30
N LEU A 116 10.05 21.38 0.69
CA LEU A 116 9.83 22.57 1.53
C LEU A 116 9.95 23.86 0.72
N GLU A 117 10.92 23.92 -0.21
CA GLU A 117 11.11 25.07 -1.07
C GLU A 117 10.04 25.15 -2.16
N PHE A 118 9.73 24.04 -2.83
CA PHE A 118 8.79 24.00 -3.94
C PHE A 118 7.33 24.24 -3.53
N SER A 119 6.98 23.83 -2.31
CA SER A 119 5.69 24.10 -1.70
C SER A 119 5.53 25.52 -1.14
N HIS A 120 6.64 26.27 -1.04
CA HIS A 120 6.72 27.52 -0.28
C HIS A 120 6.24 27.37 1.18
N MET A 121 6.60 26.28 1.85
CA MET A 121 6.33 26.15 3.29
C MET A 121 7.00 27.33 4.05
N PRO A 122 6.26 28.09 4.89
CA PRO A 122 6.84 29.25 5.57
C PRO A 122 8.04 28.89 6.45
N GLN A 123 9.09 29.71 6.40
CA GLN A 123 10.32 29.48 7.16
C GLN A 123 10.09 29.38 8.66
N TRP A 124 9.17 30.18 9.21
CA TRP A 124 8.80 30.09 10.63
C TRP A 124 8.12 28.75 10.95
N LEU A 125 7.34 28.17 10.04
CA LEU A 125 6.69 26.88 10.26
C LEU A 125 7.71 25.74 10.19
N ILE A 126 8.69 25.81 9.29
CA ILE A 126 9.85 24.90 9.25
C ILE A 126 10.64 24.99 10.57
N HIS A 127 10.84 26.20 11.10
CA HIS A 127 11.44 26.39 12.41
C HIS A 127 10.63 25.69 13.50
N HIS A 128 9.29 25.83 13.51
CA HIS A 128 8.44 25.09 14.47
C HIS A 128 8.55 23.57 14.33
N CYS A 129 8.69 23.04 13.10
CA CYS A 129 9.03 21.63 12.90
C CYS A 129 10.40 21.28 13.47
N SER A 130 11.36 22.19 13.50
CA SER A 130 12.70 21.92 14.08
C SER A 130 12.68 21.97 15.61
N VAL A 131 12.12 23.02 16.21
CA VAL A 131 12.20 23.30 17.67
C VAL A 131 10.98 22.89 18.48
N TYR A 132 9.77 22.98 17.93
CA TYR A 132 8.53 22.92 18.69
C TYR A 132 7.72 21.66 18.35
N ASN A 133 6.39 21.70 18.42
CA ASN A 133 5.51 20.54 18.20
C ASN A 133 5.01 20.41 16.76
N GLY A 134 5.80 20.86 15.78
CA GLY A 134 5.51 20.69 14.36
C GLY A 134 6.02 19.36 13.80
N TYR A 135 5.20 18.69 12.99
CA TYR A 135 5.51 17.44 12.31
C TYR A 135 5.30 17.57 10.81
N ILE A 136 6.03 16.78 10.03
CA ILE A 136 5.87 16.68 8.58
C ILE A 136 5.40 15.27 8.26
N LEU A 137 4.28 15.14 7.54
CA LEU A 137 3.85 13.88 6.97
C LEU A 137 4.28 13.82 5.51
N ILE A 138 5.03 12.79 5.16
CA ILE A 138 5.27 12.39 3.77
C ILE A 138 4.34 11.21 3.50
N ASP A 139 3.28 11.47 2.75
CA ASP A 139 2.36 10.42 2.34
C ASP A 139 2.72 9.90 0.96
N HIS A 140 3.16 8.66 0.91
CA HIS A 140 3.36 7.92 -0.32
C HIS A 140 2.73 6.53 -0.25
N SER A 141 1.60 6.38 0.46
CA SER A 141 1.00 5.08 0.75
C SER A 141 0.54 4.28 -0.48
N VAL A 142 0.28 4.98 -1.59
CA VAL A 142 -0.11 4.37 -2.87
C VAL A 142 1.04 3.55 -3.47
N GLU A 143 2.28 3.89 -3.12
CA GLU A 143 3.51 3.30 -3.64
C GLU A 143 4.37 2.73 -2.51
N ALA A 144 5.46 2.04 -2.84
CA ALA A 144 6.26 1.30 -1.87
C ALA A 144 7.76 1.62 -1.98
N PHE A 145 8.09 2.91 -2.04
CA PHE A 145 9.46 3.37 -2.13
C PHE A 145 10.14 3.31 -0.76
N MET A 146 11.02 2.33 -0.56
CA MET A 146 11.79 2.13 0.67
C MET A 146 13.24 1.72 0.41
N SER A 147 13.76 1.95 -0.80
CA SER A 147 15.14 1.62 -1.16
C SER A 147 16.14 2.49 -0.39
N ASP A 148 17.40 2.02 -0.32
CA ASP A 148 18.48 2.80 0.32
C ASP A 148 18.61 4.21 -0.27
N THR A 149 18.38 4.36 -1.57
CA THR A 149 18.44 5.66 -2.26
C THR A 149 17.35 6.60 -1.76
N GLU A 150 16.11 6.13 -1.69
CA GLU A 150 14.95 6.92 -1.25
C GLU A 150 15.06 7.31 0.23
N LEU A 151 15.39 6.35 1.09
CA LEU A 151 15.58 6.58 2.52
C LEU A 151 16.75 7.54 2.79
N HIS A 152 17.85 7.41 2.04
CA HIS A 152 18.98 8.33 2.15
C HIS A 152 18.67 9.74 1.65
N ALA A 153 17.84 9.88 0.62
CA ALA A 153 17.39 11.17 0.11
C ALA A 153 16.59 11.92 1.17
N MET A 154 15.58 11.27 1.77
CA MET A 154 14.80 11.84 2.87
C MET A 154 15.68 12.20 4.08
N PHE A 155 16.56 11.29 4.49
CA PHE A 155 17.46 11.53 5.61
C PHE A 155 18.39 12.73 5.35
N SER A 156 19.02 12.78 4.18
CA SER A 156 19.93 13.89 3.84
C SER A 156 19.21 15.23 3.73
N TYR A 157 17.98 15.23 3.20
CA TYR A 157 17.18 16.43 3.08
C TYR A 157 16.71 16.96 4.44
N PHE A 158 15.94 16.17 5.20
CA PHE A 158 15.37 16.65 6.46
C PHE A 158 16.43 16.78 7.56
N HIS A 159 17.29 15.77 7.75
CA HIS A 159 18.27 15.78 8.83
C HIS A 159 19.42 16.73 8.53
N LYS A 160 20.14 16.52 7.42
CA LYS A 160 21.41 17.23 7.19
C LYS A 160 21.18 18.64 6.64
N ALA A 161 20.27 18.81 5.68
CA ALA A 161 20.07 20.09 5.01
C ALA A 161 19.19 21.05 5.82
N HIS A 162 18.10 20.54 6.43
CA HIS A 162 17.14 21.36 7.17
C HIS A 162 17.23 21.23 8.70
N GLN A 163 18.06 20.31 9.21
CA GLN A 163 18.25 20.13 10.66
C GLN A 163 16.93 19.88 11.40
N ILE A 164 16.02 19.11 10.79
CA ILE A 164 14.78 18.68 11.42
C ILE A 164 15.04 17.35 12.13
N PRO A 165 14.71 17.20 13.42
CA PRO A 165 14.79 15.91 14.10
C PRO A 165 13.95 14.86 13.38
N MET A 166 14.56 13.72 13.04
CA MET A 166 13.91 12.77 12.14
C MET A 166 12.63 12.15 12.70
N TYR A 167 12.47 12.05 14.03
CA TYR A 167 11.21 11.56 14.60
C TYR A 167 10.02 12.47 14.28
N LYS A 168 10.25 13.72 13.87
CA LYS A 168 9.19 14.63 13.43
C LYS A 168 8.80 14.45 11.96
N ILE A 169 9.56 13.63 11.23
CA ILE A 169 9.23 13.17 9.90
C ILE A 169 8.48 11.85 10.03
N ILE A 170 7.20 11.90 9.69
CA ILE A 170 6.33 10.73 9.63
C ILE A 170 6.28 10.31 8.15
N TYR A 171 6.68 9.07 7.86
CA TYR A 171 6.66 8.54 6.50
C TYR A 171 5.62 7.42 6.38
N LEU A 172 4.62 7.65 5.54
CA LEU A 172 3.57 6.69 5.24
C LEU A 172 3.84 6.02 3.90
N THR A 173 3.91 4.69 3.88
CA THR A 173 4.35 3.91 2.71
C THR A 173 3.49 2.66 2.51
N GLY A 174 3.25 2.25 1.26
CA GLY A 174 2.56 1.02 0.90
C GLY A 174 3.35 -0.27 1.21
N THR A 175 4.57 -0.12 1.73
CA THR A 175 5.44 -1.24 2.11
C THR A 175 4.98 -1.83 3.45
N VAL A 176 4.40 -3.03 3.45
CA VAL A 176 3.86 -3.63 4.69
C VAL A 176 4.94 -4.05 5.68
N ASN A 177 6.13 -4.39 5.19
CA ASN A 177 7.31 -4.69 6.02
C ASN A 177 8.21 -3.45 6.26
N ALA A 178 7.68 -2.23 6.14
CA ALA A 178 8.49 -1.00 6.14
C ALA A 178 9.36 -0.83 7.37
N THR A 179 8.88 -1.21 8.56
CA THR A 179 9.66 -1.13 9.80
C THR A 179 10.94 -1.96 9.71
N THR A 180 10.86 -3.22 9.28
CA THR A 180 12.03 -4.08 9.09
C THR A 180 12.97 -3.55 8.01
N VAL A 181 12.43 -3.05 6.89
CA VAL A 181 13.25 -2.47 5.82
C VAL A 181 14.01 -1.24 6.34
N TYR A 182 13.33 -0.36 7.08
CA TYR A 182 13.91 0.85 7.65
C TYR A 182 14.97 0.56 8.73
N GLU A 183 14.73 -0.43 9.60
CA GLU A 183 15.69 -0.88 10.61
C GLU A 183 16.97 -1.40 9.96
N LYS A 184 16.85 -2.28 8.96
CA LYS A 184 18.00 -2.80 8.22
C LYS A 184 18.78 -1.67 7.51
N PHE A 185 18.08 -0.68 6.94
CA PHE A 185 18.73 0.52 6.39
C PHE A 185 19.52 1.27 7.46
N CYS A 186 18.92 1.54 8.62
CA CYS A 186 19.59 2.24 9.70
C CYS A 186 20.84 1.50 10.21
N GLU A 187 20.77 0.17 10.32
CA GLU A 187 21.89 -0.69 10.71
C GLU A 187 23.03 -0.64 9.68
N ARG A 188 22.71 -0.84 8.39
CA ARG A 188 23.71 -0.79 7.29
C ARG A 188 24.45 0.54 7.23
N HIS A 189 23.75 1.64 7.48
CA HIS A 189 24.28 3.00 7.38
C HIS A 189 24.77 3.57 8.72
N ASN A 190 24.80 2.76 9.79
CA ASN A 190 25.20 3.16 11.15
C ASN A 190 24.49 4.42 11.65
N ILE A 191 23.20 4.57 11.34
CA ILE A 191 22.43 5.72 11.79
C ILE A 191 22.18 5.57 13.29
N ASN A 192 22.33 6.63 14.08
CA ASN A 192 22.19 6.59 15.55
C ASN A 192 20.76 6.20 16.00
N THR A 193 20.61 5.27 16.95
CA THR A 193 19.31 4.82 17.47
C THR A 193 18.51 5.90 18.21
N HIS A 194 19.15 7.02 18.55
CA HIS A 194 18.47 8.17 19.11
C HIS A 194 17.40 8.70 18.15
N ARG A 195 16.20 8.98 18.68
CA ARG A 195 15.02 9.41 17.90
C ARG A 195 15.26 10.61 16.98
N SER A 196 16.20 11.51 17.30
CA SER A 196 16.54 12.64 16.42
C SER A 196 17.10 12.21 15.05
N HIS A 197 17.53 10.96 14.91
CA HIS A 197 18.05 10.38 13.67
C HIS A 197 17.13 9.26 13.12
N ARG A 198 15.96 9.03 13.71
CA ARG A 198 15.01 7.99 13.30
C ARG A 198 13.68 8.57 12.86
N MET A 199 13.28 8.31 11.62
CA MET A 199 11.94 8.60 11.11
C MET A 199 10.90 7.71 11.78
N HIS A 200 9.67 8.22 11.85
CA HIS A 200 8.53 7.40 12.21
C HIS A 200 7.89 6.84 10.94
N VAL A 201 8.18 5.59 10.63
CA VAL A 201 7.71 4.91 9.41
C VAL A 201 6.46 4.11 9.73
N ILE A 202 5.38 4.39 8.98
CA ILE A 202 4.08 3.74 9.15
C ILE A 202 3.75 2.96 7.86
N PRO A 203 3.64 1.62 7.92
CA PRO A 203 3.07 0.82 6.85
C PRO A 203 1.58 1.14 6.64
N TYR A 204 1.17 1.37 5.40
CA TYR A 204 -0.23 1.58 5.05
C TYR A 204 -0.56 1.09 3.64
N ALA A 205 -1.21 -0.07 3.57
CA ALA A 205 -1.67 -0.65 2.31
C ALA A 205 -2.94 0.07 1.80
N SER A 206 -2.78 1.29 1.26
CA SER A 206 -3.91 2.14 0.89
C SER A 206 -4.74 1.61 -0.27
N SER A 207 -4.24 0.63 -1.05
CA SER A 207 -5.04 -0.04 -2.09
C SER A 207 -6.29 -0.72 -1.55
N ARG A 208 -6.33 -1.01 -0.25
CA ARG A 208 -7.55 -1.48 0.43
C ARG A 208 -8.68 -0.45 0.41
N GLU A 209 -8.37 0.84 0.46
CA GLU A 209 -9.38 1.91 0.51
C GLU A 209 -10.16 2.06 -0.81
N ILE A 210 -9.65 1.51 -1.91
CA ILE A 210 -10.34 1.48 -3.20
C ILE A 210 -11.74 0.87 -3.04
N PHE A 211 -11.83 -0.23 -2.28
CA PHE A 211 -13.09 -0.94 -2.05
C PHE A 211 -13.96 -0.29 -0.99
N HIS A 212 -13.38 0.45 -0.03
CA HIS A 212 -14.18 1.14 0.97
C HIS A 212 -15.06 2.23 0.36
N ASN A 213 -14.65 2.78 -0.78
CA ASN A 213 -15.46 3.72 -1.54
C ASN A 213 -16.82 3.12 -1.92
N PHE A 214 -16.89 1.80 -2.15
CA PHE A 214 -18.14 1.12 -2.51
C PHE A 214 -19.13 1.03 -1.37
N TYR A 215 -18.67 1.00 -0.11
CA TYR A 215 -19.59 1.05 1.04
C TYR A 215 -20.26 2.42 1.17
N ALA A 216 -19.63 3.50 0.69
CA ALA A 216 -20.19 4.85 0.73
C ALA A 216 -20.99 5.21 -0.54
N ASN A 217 -20.55 4.72 -1.70
CA ASN A 217 -21.02 5.21 -3.02
C ASN A 217 -21.62 4.12 -3.93
N GLY A 218 -21.68 2.86 -3.50
CA GLY A 218 -22.23 1.74 -4.27
C GLY A 218 -21.26 1.12 -5.28
N LEU A 219 -21.75 0.16 -6.07
CA LEU A 219 -20.92 -0.73 -6.90
C LEU A 219 -20.79 -0.35 -8.39
N VAL A 220 -21.38 0.74 -8.90
CA VAL A 220 -21.54 0.92 -10.37
C VAL A 220 -21.02 2.28 -10.89
N ASP A 221 -20.39 2.24 -12.06
CA ASP A 221 -19.85 3.38 -12.87
C ASP A 221 -20.96 4.25 -13.54
N THR A 222 -22.25 3.95 -13.33
CA THR A 222 -23.39 4.67 -13.94
C THR A 222 -24.40 5.11 -12.88
N ALA A 223 -25.18 6.14 -13.18
CA ALA A 223 -26.02 6.97 -12.29
C ALA A 223 -27.07 6.25 -11.39
N GLU A 224 -27.08 4.93 -11.30
CA GLU A 224 -27.89 4.14 -10.37
C GLU A 224 -26.97 3.46 -9.35
N ILE A 225 -27.06 3.90 -8.09
CA ILE A 225 -26.29 3.37 -6.96
C ILE A 225 -26.95 2.06 -6.53
N GLU A 226 -26.38 0.91 -6.89
CA GLU A 226 -26.71 -0.35 -6.23
C GLU A 226 -25.97 -0.46 -4.90
N GLU A 227 -26.72 -0.71 -3.82
CA GLU A 227 -26.13 -1.00 -2.51
C GLU A 227 -25.24 -2.24 -2.60
N HIS A 228 -24.04 -2.15 -2.02
CA HIS A 228 -23.15 -3.31 -1.95
C HIS A 228 -23.74 -4.37 -1.01
N GLU A 229 -24.21 -5.48 -1.58
CA GLU A 229 -24.59 -6.66 -0.80
C GLU A 229 -23.35 -7.43 -0.31
N GLU A 230 -23.33 -7.74 0.98
CA GLU A 230 -22.28 -8.57 1.59
C GLU A 230 -22.22 -9.96 0.93
N PRO A 231 -21.05 -10.39 0.41
CA PRO A 231 -20.92 -11.71 -0.18
C PRO A 231 -21.26 -12.83 0.79
N VAL A 232 -21.95 -13.85 0.28
CA VAL A 232 -22.25 -15.07 1.03
C VAL A 232 -21.20 -16.12 0.73
N TYR A 233 -20.55 -16.63 1.77
CA TYR A 233 -19.66 -17.78 1.66
C TYR A 233 -20.47 -19.09 1.79
N ASP A 234 -20.81 -19.69 0.66
CA ASP A 234 -21.55 -20.97 0.60
C ASP A 234 -20.61 -22.15 0.86
N ASP A 235 -20.71 -22.74 2.05
CA ASP A 235 -19.94 -23.90 2.51
C ASP A 235 -20.58 -25.26 2.17
N THR A 236 -21.67 -25.27 1.41
CA THR A 236 -22.40 -26.49 0.99
C THR A 236 -22.16 -26.86 -0.47
N TYR A 237 -21.68 -25.91 -1.27
CA TYR A 237 -21.39 -26.09 -2.69
C TYR A 237 -19.91 -26.43 -2.96
N VAL A 238 -19.68 -27.39 -3.87
CA VAL A 238 -18.34 -27.71 -4.41
C VAL A 238 -18.12 -26.87 -5.68
N PRO A 239 -17.16 -25.92 -5.68
CA PRO A 239 -16.88 -25.07 -6.83
C PRO A 239 -16.48 -25.87 -8.09
N ASN A 240 -16.85 -25.37 -9.29
CA ASN A 240 -16.47 -26.03 -10.54
C ASN A 240 -14.96 -25.97 -10.83
N LYS A 241 -14.29 -24.93 -10.31
CA LYS A 241 -12.85 -24.71 -10.46
C LYS A 241 -12.19 -24.61 -9.08
N LEU A 242 -10.96 -25.06 -8.96
CA LEU A 242 -10.19 -24.94 -7.73
C LEU A 242 -9.60 -23.54 -7.58
N PHE A 243 -8.91 -23.05 -8.60
CA PHE A 243 -8.14 -21.82 -8.47
C PHE A 243 -8.73 -20.67 -9.28
N LEU A 244 -8.62 -19.46 -8.75
CA LEU A 244 -8.83 -18.20 -9.47
C LEU A 244 -7.50 -17.44 -9.57
N SER A 245 -7.08 -17.00 -10.75
CA SER A 245 -5.85 -16.22 -10.89
C SER A 245 -5.94 -15.18 -12.01
N TRP A 246 -5.85 -13.91 -11.63
CA TRP A 246 -5.90 -12.76 -12.55
C TRP A 246 -4.48 -12.40 -13.03
N ASN A 247 -3.99 -13.04 -14.10
CA ASN A 247 -2.60 -12.93 -14.58
C ASN A 247 -2.49 -12.42 -16.03
N ARG A 248 -3.27 -11.41 -16.40
CA ARG A 248 -3.23 -10.85 -17.77
C ARG A 248 -1.84 -10.29 -18.15
N ARG A 249 -1.18 -9.58 -17.23
CA ARG A 249 0.11 -8.90 -17.47
C ARG A 249 1.31 -9.80 -17.24
N PHE A 250 2.30 -9.70 -18.12
CA PHE A 250 3.51 -10.49 -18.06
C PHE A 250 4.46 -10.01 -16.97
N ARG A 251 4.97 -10.98 -16.21
CA ARG A 251 6.06 -10.85 -15.24
C ARG A 251 6.67 -12.24 -15.10
N LYS A 252 7.97 -12.32 -14.83
CA LYS A 252 8.70 -13.60 -14.72
C LYS A 252 7.97 -14.60 -13.81
N HIS A 253 7.57 -14.21 -12.59
CA HIS A 253 6.85 -15.10 -11.66
C HIS A 253 5.46 -15.51 -12.14
N ARG A 254 4.73 -14.66 -12.87
CA ARG A 254 3.40 -15.00 -13.39
C ARG A 254 3.49 -16.05 -14.49
N THR A 255 4.45 -15.89 -15.40
CA THR A 255 4.77 -16.89 -16.43
C THR A 255 5.24 -18.19 -15.79
N SER A 256 6.14 -18.12 -14.79
CA SER A 256 6.59 -19.30 -14.04
C SER A 256 5.45 -20.04 -13.35
N LEU A 257 4.54 -19.32 -12.69
CA LEU A 257 3.34 -19.88 -12.06
C LEU A 257 2.44 -20.58 -13.10
N ALA A 258 2.19 -19.93 -14.23
CA ALA A 258 1.32 -20.48 -15.26
C ALA A 258 1.86 -21.81 -15.82
N LEU A 259 3.17 -21.85 -16.13
CA LEU A 259 3.86 -23.06 -16.58
C LEU A 259 3.86 -24.16 -15.50
N LEU A 260 4.01 -23.78 -14.24
CA LEU A 260 3.97 -24.71 -13.10
C LEU A 260 2.58 -25.33 -12.92
N LEU A 261 1.52 -24.55 -13.10
CA LEU A 261 0.14 -25.05 -13.11
C LEU A 261 -0.11 -25.97 -14.31
N GLU A 262 0.38 -25.64 -15.51
CA GLU A 262 0.24 -26.51 -16.70
C GLU A 262 0.99 -27.82 -16.51
N LYS A 263 2.22 -27.79 -15.97
CA LYS A 263 3.02 -28.98 -15.64
C LYS A 263 2.26 -29.95 -14.74
N ASN A 264 1.47 -29.43 -13.81
CA ASN A 264 0.69 -30.21 -12.86
C ASN A 264 -0.77 -30.46 -13.31
N ASN A 265 -1.11 -30.13 -14.56
CA ASN A 265 -2.47 -30.25 -15.12
C ASN A 265 -3.55 -29.47 -14.33
N LEU A 266 -3.17 -28.35 -13.72
CA LEU A 266 -4.05 -27.52 -12.89
C LEU A 266 -4.66 -26.35 -13.65
N VAL A 267 -4.16 -25.98 -14.83
CA VAL A 267 -4.75 -24.90 -15.65
C VAL A 267 -6.21 -25.18 -15.98
N GLU A 268 -6.57 -26.41 -16.36
CA GLU A 268 -7.97 -26.78 -16.64
C GLU A 268 -8.85 -26.78 -15.39
N ARG A 269 -8.25 -26.89 -14.21
CA ARG A 269 -8.93 -26.80 -12.91
C ARG A 269 -8.93 -25.37 -12.35
N SER A 270 -8.52 -24.39 -13.13
CA SER A 270 -8.42 -22.99 -12.73
C SER A 270 -9.27 -22.09 -13.65
N LEU A 271 -9.80 -21.01 -13.09
CA LEU A 271 -10.13 -19.80 -13.85
C LEU A 271 -8.89 -18.91 -13.81
N MET A 272 -8.14 -18.92 -14.91
CA MET A 272 -6.91 -18.14 -15.03
C MET A 272 -6.98 -17.23 -16.25
N SER A 273 -6.61 -15.97 -16.10
CA SER A 273 -6.39 -15.09 -17.24
C SER A 273 -4.91 -15.04 -17.59
N PHE A 274 -4.59 -15.03 -18.89
CA PHE A 274 -3.22 -14.90 -19.38
C PHE A 274 -3.23 -14.42 -20.83
N ALA A 275 -2.61 -13.27 -21.09
CA ALA A 275 -2.63 -12.67 -22.42
C ALA A 275 -1.75 -13.46 -23.41
N LYS A 276 -2.07 -13.37 -24.71
CA LYS A 276 -1.18 -13.88 -25.76
C LYS A 276 -0.08 -12.90 -26.11
N VAL A 277 -0.40 -11.61 -26.03
CA VAL A 277 0.48 -10.47 -26.22
C VAL A 277 0.16 -9.47 -25.11
N ASP A 278 1.19 -8.91 -24.49
CA ASP A 278 1.05 -7.85 -23.49
C ASP A 278 1.19 -6.48 -24.17
N ASP A 279 0.07 -5.79 -24.33
CA ASP A 279 -0.02 -4.48 -25.00
C ASP A 279 0.78 -3.39 -24.26
N GLU A 280 1.10 -3.57 -22.97
CA GLU A 280 1.82 -2.58 -22.16
C GLU A 280 3.34 -2.84 -22.10
N MET A 281 3.79 -4.07 -22.35
CA MET A 281 5.22 -4.43 -22.36
C MET A 281 5.79 -4.47 -23.79
N ASN A 282 5.61 -3.39 -24.56
CA ASN A 282 6.09 -3.28 -25.95
C ASN A 282 5.57 -4.40 -26.88
N ASN A 283 4.34 -4.87 -26.69
CA ASN A 283 3.74 -5.98 -27.46
C ASN A 283 4.55 -7.28 -27.37
N LYS A 284 5.17 -7.55 -26.22
CA LYS A 284 5.84 -8.83 -25.96
C LYS A 284 4.84 -9.97 -26.02
N SER A 285 5.20 -11.07 -26.66
CA SER A 285 4.35 -12.25 -26.80
C SER A 285 4.62 -13.30 -25.71
N ILE A 286 3.67 -14.22 -25.51
CA ILE A 286 3.89 -15.39 -24.65
C ILE A 286 5.10 -16.22 -25.09
N ALA A 287 5.40 -16.28 -26.40
CA ALA A 287 6.56 -17.00 -26.90
C ALA A 287 7.86 -16.36 -26.40
N ASP A 288 7.91 -15.03 -26.37
CA ASP A 288 9.06 -14.28 -25.84
C ASP A 288 9.19 -14.49 -24.32
N GLU A 289 8.08 -14.49 -23.58
CA GLU A 289 8.08 -14.79 -22.15
C GLU A 289 8.57 -16.21 -21.83
N ILE A 290 8.14 -17.22 -22.59
CA ILE A 290 8.65 -18.60 -22.44
C ILE A 290 10.14 -18.66 -22.79
N GLN A 291 10.56 -17.95 -23.84
CA GLN A 291 11.96 -17.88 -24.24
C GLN A 291 12.84 -17.27 -23.14
N ASP A 292 12.35 -16.24 -22.44
CA ASP A 292 13.08 -15.58 -21.34
C ASP A 292 13.20 -16.45 -20.07
N GLN A 293 12.43 -17.54 -19.98
CA GLN A 293 12.57 -18.53 -18.90
C GLN A 293 13.64 -19.59 -19.23
N ARG A 294 14.18 -19.59 -20.45
CA ARG A 294 15.22 -20.54 -20.85
C ARG A 294 16.58 -20.13 -20.29
N THR A 295 17.32 -21.14 -19.88
CA THR A 295 18.71 -20.97 -19.44
C THR A 295 19.59 -20.75 -20.68
N PRO A 296 20.45 -19.70 -20.72
CA PRO A 296 21.21 -19.37 -21.92
C PRO A 296 22.13 -20.50 -22.43
N GLU A 297 22.64 -21.34 -21.53
CA GLU A 297 23.67 -22.32 -21.84
C GLU A 297 23.14 -23.55 -22.59
N ASP A 298 21.91 -23.96 -22.33
CA ASP A 298 21.34 -25.21 -22.86
C ASP A 298 19.89 -25.09 -23.35
N SER A 299 19.31 -23.89 -23.32
CA SER A 299 17.93 -23.61 -23.74
C SER A 299 16.84 -24.37 -22.98
N ILE A 300 17.15 -24.97 -21.82
CA ILE A 300 16.17 -25.63 -20.97
C ILE A 300 15.41 -24.57 -20.17
N ILE A 301 14.08 -24.68 -20.14
CA ILE A 301 13.20 -23.80 -19.35
C ILE A 301 13.38 -24.15 -17.88
N ARG A 302 14.00 -23.25 -17.11
CA ARG A 302 14.22 -23.40 -15.66
C ARG A 302 13.60 -22.24 -14.91
N LEU A 303 12.62 -22.54 -14.07
CA LEU A 303 11.97 -21.51 -13.27
C LEU A 303 13.00 -20.95 -12.29
N TYR A 304 13.28 -19.64 -12.41
CA TYR A 304 14.32 -18.96 -11.64
C TYR A 304 15.71 -19.65 -11.69
N SER A 305 16.05 -20.22 -12.86
CA SER A 305 17.35 -20.87 -13.12
C SER A 305 17.66 -22.09 -12.22
N ASP A 306 16.65 -22.69 -11.61
CA ASP A 306 16.82 -23.88 -10.76
C ASP A 306 16.81 -25.18 -11.59
N HIS A 307 17.86 -26.00 -11.44
CA HIS A 307 17.99 -27.28 -12.15
C HIS A 307 16.93 -28.33 -11.77
N ASN A 308 16.34 -28.23 -10.58
CA ASN A 308 15.28 -29.09 -10.10
C ASN A 308 13.88 -28.61 -10.53
N MET A 309 13.73 -27.35 -10.95
CA MET A 309 12.49 -26.79 -11.51
C MET A 309 12.58 -26.57 -13.02
N HIS A 310 12.70 -27.66 -13.77
CA HIS A 310 12.55 -27.61 -15.23
C HIS A 310 11.08 -27.75 -15.66
N ILE A 311 10.75 -27.08 -16.77
CA ILE A 311 9.51 -27.23 -17.51
C ILE A 311 9.84 -27.95 -18.83
N GLU A 312 9.16 -29.05 -19.09
CA GLU A 312 9.33 -29.79 -20.35
C GLU A 312 8.80 -28.98 -21.54
N GLU A 313 9.41 -29.18 -22.70
CA GLU A 313 9.07 -28.41 -23.91
C GLU A 313 7.61 -28.63 -24.35
N ASP A 314 7.09 -29.85 -24.19
CA ASP A 314 5.71 -30.18 -24.49
C ASP A 314 4.73 -29.46 -23.55
N VAL A 315 5.09 -29.27 -22.27
CA VAL A 315 4.32 -28.48 -21.29
C VAL A 315 4.25 -27.02 -21.74
N ALA A 316 5.38 -26.43 -22.08
CA ALA A 316 5.45 -25.05 -22.54
C ALA A 316 4.64 -24.84 -23.83
N GLN A 317 4.74 -25.78 -24.77
CA GLN A 317 4.00 -25.74 -26.02
C GLN A 317 2.49 -25.89 -25.81
N ARG A 318 2.05 -26.78 -24.91
CA ARG A 318 0.64 -26.87 -24.53
C ARG A 318 0.13 -25.56 -23.95
N PHE A 319 0.88 -24.96 -23.03
CA PHE A 319 0.49 -23.68 -22.44
C PHE A 319 0.39 -22.57 -23.51
N TYR A 320 1.39 -22.46 -24.40
CA TYR A 320 1.38 -21.53 -25.52
C TYR A 320 0.12 -21.68 -26.40
N GLN A 321 -0.29 -22.92 -26.69
CA GLN A 321 -1.49 -23.21 -27.48
C GLN A 321 -2.79 -22.85 -26.77
N ARG A 322 -2.81 -22.84 -25.44
CA ARG A 322 -3.99 -22.42 -24.64
C ARG A 322 -4.17 -20.90 -24.62
N CYS A 323 -3.12 -20.11 -24.85
CA CYS A 323 -3.21 -18.65 -24.80
C CYS A 323 -3.90 -18.04 -26.04
N PRO A 324 -4.75 -17.00 -25.86
CA PRO A 324 -5.03 -16.32 -24.60
C PRO A 324 -6.04 -17.08 -23.72
N LEU A 325 -5.84 -16.99 -22.40
CA LEU A 325 -6.83 -17.40 -21.41
C LEU A 325 -7.60 -16.16 -20.96
N VAL A 326 -8.93 -16.18 -21.07
CA VAL A 326 -9.81 -15.03 -20.80
C VAL A 326 -10.88 -15.45 -19.79
N ILE A 327 -11.13 -14.60 -18.78
CA ILE A 327 -12.16 -14.82 -17.76
C ILE A 327 -13.40 -13.96 -18.02
N ASP A 328 -13.23 -12.64 -18.10
CA ASP A 328 -14.30 -11.64 -18.20
C ASP A 328 -14.23 -10.79 -19.49
N GLY A 329 -13.07 -10.71 -20.13
CA GLY A 329 -12.87 -9.96 -21.38
C GLY A 329 -12.79 -8.44 -21.18
N GLU A 330 -12.77 -7.97 -19.92
CA GLU A 330 -12.51 -6.55 -19.62
C GLU A 330 -11.12 -6.18 -20.14
N THR A 331 -10.96 -4.94 -20.58
CA THR A 331 -9.67 -4.41 -21.06
C THR A 331 -9.24 -3.11 -20.40
N ASP A 332 -10.14 -2.37 -19.75
CA ASP A 332 -9.85 -1.15 -18.99
C ASP A 332 -9.20 -1.47 -17.65
N ILE A 333 -7.95 -1.00 -17.47
CA ILE A 333 -7.16 -1.20 -16.26
C ILE A 333 -7.85 -0.70 -14.98
N ASN A 334 -8.59 0.41 -15.03
CA ASN A 334 -9.19 1.01 -13.84
C ASN A 334 -10.36 0.15 -13.40
N LYS A 335 -11.20 -0.26 -14.34
CA LYS A 335 -12.29 -1.22 -14.09
C LYS A 335 -11.76 -2.54 -13.56
N MET A 336 -10.63 -3.01 -14.08
CA MET A 336 -9.95 -4.18 -13.56
C MET A 336 -9.48 -4.00 -12.13
N CYS A 337 -8.88 -2.87 -11.76
CA CYS A 337 -8.35 -2.67 -10.41
C CYS A 337 -9.46 -2.49 -9.38
N GLU A 338 -10.47 -1.69 -9.74
CA GLU A 338 -11.51 -1.24 -8.82
C GLU A 338 -12.56 -2.31 -8.55
N ASP A 339 -12.82 -3.24 -9.48
CA ASP A 339 -13.70 -4.40 -9.23
C ASP A 339 -15.09 -4.00 -8.71
N TYR A 340 -15.82 -3.29 -9.57
CA TYR A 340 -17.20 -2.79 -9.45
C TYR A 340 -18.27 -3.93 -9.31
N GLY A 341 -18.01 -4.94 -8.49
CA GLY A 341 -18.89 -6.09 -8.24
C GLY A 341 -18.97 -7.12 -9.37
N PHE A 342 -18.47 -6.81 -10.58
CA PHE A 342 -18.58 -7.69 -11.74
C PHE A 342 -17.84 -9.02 -11.60
N THR A 343 -16.85 -9.11 -10.71
CA THR A 343 -16.05 -10.33 -10.57
C THR A 343 -16.58 -11.30 -9.52
N GLN A 344 -17.58 -10.92 -8.71
CA GLN A 344 -18.16 -11.78 -7.67
C GLN A 344 -18.52 -13.20 -8.16
N PRO A 345 -19.11 -13.40 -9.35
CA PRO A 345 -19.45 -14.75 -9.83
C PRO A 345 -18.24 -15.68 -9.93
N TYR A 346 -17.05 -15.16 -10.28
CA TYR A 346 -15.85 -15.97 -10.41
C TYR A 346 -15.30 -16.42 -9.06
N TYR A 347 -15.42 -15.59 -8.02
CA TYR A 347 -15.08 -15.98 -6.64
C TYR A 347 -16.05 -17.01 -6.07
N LYS A 348 -17.33 -16.97 -6.45
CA LYS A 348 -18.35 -17.94 -6.03
C LYS A 348 -18.13 -19.33 -6.64
N ASP A 349 -17.62 -19.39 -7.88
CA ASP A 349 -17.40 -20.64 -8.63
C ASP A 349 -15.95 -21.16 -8.58
N THR A 350 -15.12 -20.60 -7.70
CA THR A 350 -13.75 -21.08 -7.44
C THR A 350 -13.54 -21.39 -5.95
N LEU A 351 -12.49 -22.14 -5.60
CA LEU A 351 -12.21 -22.50 -4.21
C LEU A 351 -11.20 -21.56 -3.53
N VAL A 352 -10.10 -21.26 -4.21
CA VAL A 352 -8.96 -20.48 -3.68
C VAL A 352 -8.42 -19.53 -4.74
N SER A 353 -8.18 -18.27 -4.38
CA SER A 353 -7.48 -17.32 -5.25
C SER A 353 -5.97 -17.48 -5.15
N ILE A 354 -5.30 -17.64 -6.29
CA ILE A 354 -3.84 -17.49 -6.39
C ILE A 354 -3.55 -16.05 -6.76
N ILE A 355 -3.25 -15.24 -5.74
CA ILE A 355 -2.92 -13.83 -5.86
C ILE A 355 -1.47 -13.72 -6.35
N THR A 356 -1.25 -13.12 -7.52
CA THR A 356 0.10 -12.77 -7.96
C THR A 356 0.36 -11.29 -7.70
N GLU A 357 1.14 -11.02 -6.66
CA GLU A 357 1.51 -9.64 -6.35
C GLU A 357 2.42 -9.05 -7.44
N THR A 358 2.54 -7.73 -7.45
CA THR A 358 3.32 -7.03 -8.49
C THR A 358 4.81 -7.40 -8.40
N ASN A 359 5.32 -7.48 -7.18
CA ASN A 359 6.71 -7.83 -6.88
C ASN A 359 6.79 -9.25 -6.30
N PHE A 360 7.90 -9.93 -6.58
CA PHE A 360 8.17 -11.30 -6.10
C PHE A 360 9.59 -11.46 -5.57
N ASN A 361 10.55 -10.75 -6.17
CA ASN A 361 11.96 -10.76 -5.81
C ASN A 361 12.45 -9.32 -5.60
N ALA A 362 11.94 -8.70 -4.54
CA ALA A 362 12.27 -7.35 -4.09
C ALA A 362 12.34 -7.34 -2.56
N ASP A 363 12.91 -6.29 -1.95
CA ASP A 363 12.96 -6.16 -0.48
C ASP A 363 11.65 -5.59 0.07
N GLU A 364 11.01 -4.71 -0.70
CA GLU A 364 9.76 -4.06 -0.35
C GLU A 364 8.58 -5.00 -0.59
N CYS A 365 7.89 -5.34 0.50
CA CYS A 365 6.67 -6.13 0.43
C CYS A 365 5.46 -5.21 0.22
N THR A 366 4.80 -5.34 -0.91
CA THR A 366 3.65 -4.53 -1.30
C THR A 366 2.40 -5.36 -1.38
N LEU A 367 1.35 -4.96 -0.68
CA LEU A 367 0.02 -5.55 -0.83
C LEU A 367 -0.85 -4.56 -1.60
N THR A 368 -1.28 -4.95 -2.79
CA THR A 368 -2.12 -4.09 -3.62
C THR A 368 -3.58 -4.53 -3.57
N GLU A 369 -4.43 -3.93 -4.41
CA GLU A 369 -5.83 -4.29 -4.55
C GLU A 369 -6.03 -5.80 -4.76
N LYS A 370 -5.07 -6.47 -5.40
CA LYS A 370 -5.09 -7.92 -5.67
C LYS A 370 -5.16 -8.75 -4.40
N SER A 371 -4.43 -8.35 -3.36
CA SER A 371 -4.47 -9.03 -2.06
C SER A 371 -5.79 -8.84 -1.32
N PHE A 372 -6.47 -7.72 -1.60
CA PHE A 372 -7.68 -7.30 -0.91
C PHE A 372 -8.98 -7.77 -1.57
N LYS A 373 -9.00 -8.01 -2.90
CA LYS A 373 -10.19 -8.51 -3.59
C LYS A 373 -10.73 -9.82 -3.03
N PRO A 374 -9.92 -10.84 -2.71
CA PRO A 374 -10.45 -12.06 -2.12
C PRO A 374 -11.07 -11.80 -0.75
N MET A 375 -10.53 -10.89 0.06
CA MET A 375 -11.11 -10.52 1.35
C MET A 375 -12.46 -9.84 1.18
N PHE A 376 -12.56 -8.90 0.24
CA PHE A 376 -13.82 -8.25 -0.13
C PHE A 376 -14.87 -9.26 -0.61
N ASN A 377 -14.45 -10.34 -1.26
CA ASN A 377 -15.31 -11.40 -1.79
C ASN A 377 -15.48 -12.62 -0.86
N LYS A 378 -15.02 -12.57 0.40
CA LYS A 378 -15.00 -13.70 1.35
C LYS A 378 -14.37 -14.97 0.76
N HIS A 379 -13.23 -14.84 0.08
CA HIS A 379 -12.64 -15.91 -0.70
C HIS A 379 -11.25 -16.31 -0.19
N PRO A 380 -10.97 -17.61 0.05
CA PRO A 380 -9.66 -18.07 0.50
C PRO A 380 -8.55 -17.78 -0.51
N PHE A 381 -7.31 -17.66 -0.07
CA PHE A 381 -6.23 -17.22 -0.96
C PHE A 381 -4.84 -17.79 -0.64
N ILE A 382 -4.00 -17.82 -1.67
CA ILE A 382 -2.56 -18.07 -1.60
C ILE A 382 -1.86 -16.89 -2.29
N ILE A 383 -0.92 -16.25 -1.61
CA ILE A 383 -0.14 -15.13 -2.16
C ILE A 383 1.17 -15.64 -2.77
N VAL A 384 1.35 -15.36 -4.06
CA VAL A 384 2.61 -15.48 -4.78
C VAL A 384 3.22 -14.09 -4.89
N GLY A 385 3.96 -13.70 -3.86
CA GLY A 385 4.56 -12.37 -3.69
C GLY A 385 5.92 -12.42 -3.01
N VAL A 386 6.43 -11.25 -2.59
CA VAL A 386 7.67 -11.08 -1.80
C VAL A 386 7.54 -11.76 -0.43
N PRO A 387 8.63 -12.26 0.20
CA PRO A 387 8.56 -12.79 1.56
C PRO A 387 7.97 -11.80 2.55
N GLY A 388 7.21 -12.31 3.52
CA GLY A 388 6.52 -11.49 4.51
C GLY A 388 5.20 -10.89 4.03
N SER A 389 4.68 -11.30 2.85
CA SER A 389 3.35 -10.86 2.38
C SER A 389 2.24 -11.39 3.28
N ILE A 390 2.34 -12.67 3.66
CA ILE A 390 1.39 -13.31 4.59
C ILE A 390 1.56 -12.72 5.99
N GLN A 391 2.80 -12.49 6.43
CA GLN A 391 3.05 -11.82 7.71
C GLN A 391 2.46 -10.40 7.74
N GLY A 392 2.66 -9.60 6.70
CA GLY A 392 2.10 -8.25 6.60
C GLY A 392 0.58 -8.23 6.66
N LEU A 393 -0.12 -9.24 6.12
CA LEU A 393 -1.56 -9.38 6.30
C LEU A 393 -1.96 -9.69 7.74
N LYS A 394 -1.20 -10.55 8.43
CA LYS A 394 -1.42 -10.86 9.84
C LYS A 394 -1.24 -9.61 10.71
N ASP A 395 -0.22 -8.80 10.41
CA ASP A 395 0.05 -7.55 11.12
C ASP A 395 -1.06 -6.50 10.93
N LEU A 396 -1.79 -6.56 9.81
CA LEU A 396 -3.00 -5.77 9.55
C LEU A 396 -4.27 -6.35 10.23
N GLY A 397 -4.16 -7.48 10.94
CA GLY A 397 -5.25 -8.13 11.67
C GLY A 397 -6.02 -9.20 10.89
N PHE A 398 -5.63 -9.50 9.66
CA PHE A 398 -6.25 -10.59 8.88
C PHE A 398 -5.76 -11.96 9.36
N GLN A 399 -6.64 -12.95 9.26
CA GLN A 399 -6.36 -14.35 9.46
C GLN A 399 -5.99 -15.03 8.13
N THR A 400 -5.20 -16.09 8.23
CA THR A 400 -4.65 -16.82 7.08
C THR A 400 -4.84 -18.33 7.28
N PHE A 401 -4.23 -19.17 6.44
CA PHE A 401 -4.66 -20.54 6.21
C PHE A 401 -3.64 -21.61 6.64
N SER A 402 -2.73 -21.26 7.55
CA SER A 402 -1.70 -22.18 8.07
C SER A 402 -2.22 -23.50 8.66
N GLU A 403 -3.50 -23.56 9.03
CA GLU A 403 -4.18 -24.80 9.47
C GLU A 403 -4.45 -25.78 8.31
N PHE A 404 -4.58 -25.27 7.09
CA PHE A 404 -5.03 -26.04 5.90
C PHE A 404 -3.89 -26.37 4.94
N TRP A 405 -2.86 -25.52 4.87
CA TRP A 405 -1.63 -25.78 4.12
C TRP A 405 -0.45 -25.03 4.74
N SER A 406 0.76 -25.44 4.38
CA SER A 406 1.98 -24.80 4.85
C SER A 406 2.10 -23.37 4.32
N GLU A 407 2.23 -22.38 5.22
CA GLU A 407 2.54 -20.98 4.87
C GLU A 407 4.03 -20.64 4.97
N GLU A 408 4.88 -21.62 5.30
CA GLU A 408 6.35 -21.45 5.42
C GLU A 408 7.00 -20.85 4.16
N TYR A 409 6.36 -20.96 3.00
CA TYR A 409 6.84 -20.35 1.75
C TYR A 409 6.98 -18.82 1.87
N ASP A 410 6.20 -18.17 2.74
CA ASP A 410 6.26 -16.72 2.96
C ASP A 410 7.57 -16.26 3.58
N GLN A 411 8.35 -17.17 4.19
CA GLN A 411 9.65 -16.85 4.79
C GLN A 411 10.83 -17.22 3.88
N ILE A 412 10.57 -17.86 2.73
CA ILE A 412 11.64 -18.33 1.84
C ILE A 412 12.12 -17.18 0.94
N GLU A 413 13.31 -16.64 1.20
CA GLU A 413 13.88 -15.54 0.41
C GLU A 413 14.20 -15.95 -1.04
N ARG A 414 14.69 -17.17 -1.26
CA ARG A 414 15.10 -17.66 -2.58
C ARG A 414 13.89 -17.94 -3.48
N PRO A 415 13.75 -17.24 -4.63
CA PRO A 415 12.60 -17.35 -5.52
C PRO A 415 12.25 -18.79 -5.97
N ASN A 416 13.28 -19.57 -6.31
CA ASN A 416 13.16 -20.96 -6.74
C ASN A 416 12.64 -21.87 -5.62
N GLU A 417 13.24 -21.81 -4.44
CA GLU A 417 12.83 -22.59 -3.28
C GLU A 417 11.37 -22.25 -2.87
N ARG A 418 11.00 -20.97 -2.97
CA ARG A 418 9.61 -20.52 -2.73
C ARG A 418 8.64 -21.14 -3.72
N PHE A 419 8.98 -21.19 -4.99
CA PHE A 419 8.13 -21.84 -6.01
C PHE A 419 8.00 -23.34 -5.81
N ILE A 420 9.02 -24.04 -5.33
CA ILE A 420 8.94 -25.47 -4.96
C ILE A 420 7.93 -25.66 -3.81
N ALA A 421 7.97 -24.80 -2.79
CA ALA A 421 7.03 -24.85 -1.68
C ALA A 421 5.59 -24.57 -2.15
N LEU A 422 5.40 -23.57 -3.03
CA LEU A 422 4.11 -23.27 -3.65
C LEU A 422 3.59 -24.42 -4.52
N GLU A 423 4.45 -25.07 -5.31
CA GLU A 423 4.07 -26.24 -6.13
C GLU A 423 3.45 -27.35 -5.26
N LYS A 424 4.04 -27.63 -4.10
CA LYS A 424 3.53 -28.63 -3.17
C LYS A 424 2.10 -28.32 -2.73
N ILE A 425 1.82 -27.06 -2.39
CA ILE A 425 0.49 -26.61 -1.97
C ILE A 425 -0.52 -26.76 -3.12
N PHE A 426 -0.15 -26.32 -4.33
CA PHE A 426 -1.04 -26.43 -5.48
C PHE A 426 -1.37 -27.89 -5.83
N LYS A 427 -0.40 -28.80 -5.72
CA LYS A 427 -0.62 -30.24 -5.92
C LYS A 427 -1.49 -30.85 -4.83
N GLU A 428 -1.28 -30.44 -3.58
CA GLU A 428 -2.09 -30.88 -2.44
C GLU A 428 -3.56 -30.50 -2.63
N ILE A 429 -3.85 -29.21 -2.83
CA ILE A 429 -5.22 -28.72 -3.09
C ILE A 429 -5.77 -29.32 -4.38
N GLY A 430 -4.92 -29.43 -5.41
CA GLY A 430 -5.21 -30.11 -6.66
C GLY A 430 -5.61 -31.59 -6.47
N SER A 431 -5.24 -32.24 -5.37
CA SER A 431 -5.60 -33.64 -5.12
C SER A 431 -6.89 -33.82 -4.30
N TRP A 432 -7.48 -32.72 -3.80
CA TRP A 432 -8.64 -32.80 -2.93
C TRP A 432 -9.88 -33.38 -3.62
N SER A 433 -10.55 -34.29 -2.93
CA SER A 433 -11.86 -34.81 -3.29
C SER A 433 -12.96 -33.77 -3.00
N PRO A 434 -14.17 -33.93 -3.60
CA PRO A 434 -15.31 -33.07 -3.28
C PRO A 434 -15.61 -32.99 -1.77
N ASP A 435 -15.47 -34.09 -1.03
CA ASP A 435 -15.70 -34.10 0.43
C ASP A 435 -14.65 -33.31 1.20
N GLN A 436 -13.38 -33.40 0.78
CA GLN A 436 -12.29 -32.61 1.36
C GLN A 436 -12.49 -31.11 1.07
N VAL A 437 -12.96 -30.78 -0.13
CA VAL A 437 -13.33 -29.40 -0.49
C VAL A 437 -14.44 -28.89 0.44
N LEU A 438 -15.51 -29.65 0.66
CA LEU A 438 -16.59 -29.25 1.57
C LEU A 438 -16.16 -29.18 3.04
N ASP A 439 -15.27 -30.06 3.49
CA ASP A 439 -14.68 -29.96 4.83
C ASP A 439 -13.87 -28.68 5.00
N PHE A 440 -12.98 -28.38 4.04
CA PHE A 440 -12.21 -27.15 4.01
C PHE A 440 -13.12 -25.92 4.05
N LYS A 441 -14.13 -25.83 3.17
CA LYS A 441 -15.05 -24.69 3.12
C LYS A 441 -15.77 -24.48 4.45
N ARG A 442 -16.27 -25.54 5.08
CA ARG A 442 -16.93 -25.44 6.40
C ARG A 442 -15.99 -24.90 7.49
N ARG A 443 -14.72 -25.33 7.48
CA ARG A 443 -13.73 -24.94 8.49
C ARG A 443 -13.12 -23.56 8.25
N VAL A 444 -13.00 -23.13 7.00
CA VAL A 444 -12.43 -21.82 6.65
C VAL A 444 -13.43 -20.68 6.75
N LYS A 445 -14.74 -20.98 6.76
CA LYS A 445 -15.82 -19.98 6.83
C LYS A 445 -15.65 -18.96 7.96
N PRO A 446 -15.30 -19.32 9.22
CA PRO A 446 -15.04 -18.32 10.27
C PRO A 446 -13.91 -17.34 9.93
N ILE A 447 -12.87 -17.80 9.23
CA ILE A 447 -11.75 -16.95 8.77
C ILE A 447 -12.24 -15.98 7.70
N MET A 448 -13.14 -16.41 6.80
CA MET A 448 -13.74 -15.54 5.79
C MET A 448 -14.58 -14.43 6.40
N GLU A 449 -15.39 -14.78 7.40
CA GLU A 449 -16.20 -13.80 8.14
C GLU A 449 -15.33 -12.80 8.91
N HIS A 450 -14.29 -13.29 9.62
CA HIS A 450 -13.33 -12.43 10.32
C HIS A 450 -12.63 -11.48 9.36
N ASN A 451 -12.06 -12.00 8.27
CA ASN A 451 -11.31 -11.21 7.30
C ASN A 451 -12.19 -10.15 6.64
N TYR A 452 -13.44 -10.48 6.30
CA TYR A 452 -14.38 -9.53 5.73
C TYR A 452 -14.77 -8.44 6.74
N HIS A 453 -14.94 -8.77 8.02
CA HIS A 453 -15.21 -7.78 9.06
C HIS A 453 -14.01 -6.84 9.29
N VAL A 454 -12.79 -7.39 9.38
CA VAL A 454 -11.56 -6.59 9.41
C VAL A 454 -11.47 -5.71 8.17
N PHE A 455 -11.85 -6.24 7.00
CA PHE A 455 -11.89 -5.54 5.73
C PHE A 455 -12.88 -4.38 5.68
N LYS A 456 -13.98 -4.40 6.43
CA LYS A 456 -14.94 -3.28 6.49
C LYS A 456 -14.40 -2.06 7.22
N GLU A 457 -13.50 -2.25 8.19
CA GLU A 457 -12.98 -1.19 9.05
C GLU A 457 -11.86 -0.37 8.39
N PRO A 458 -12.03 0.94 8.10
CA PRO A 458 -11.06 1.65 7.28
C PRO A 458 -9.63 1.64 7.83
N GLY A 459 -8.66 1.26 6.99
CA GLY A 459 -7.25 1.10 7.40
C GLY A 459 -6.62 2.41 7.84
N SER A 460 -7.10 3.54 7.31
CA SER A 460 -6.61 4.85 7.74
C SER A 460 -6.93 5.19 9.20
N VAL A 461 -7.90 4.56 9.85
CA VAL A 461 -8.15 4.76 11.29
C VAL A 461 -6.95 4.29 12.12
N THR A 462 -6.39 3.13 11.80
CA THR A 462 -5.17 2.61 12.45
C THR A 462 -3.98 3.54 12.23
N VAL A 463 -3.84 4.06 11.01
CA VAL A 463 -2.76 4.98 10.62
C VAL A 463 -2.84 6.30 11.38
N VAL A 464 -4.00 6.96 11.41
CA VAL A 464 -4.16 8.24 12.12
C VAL A 464 -4.02 8.08 13.62
N ASN A 465 -4.43 6.95 14.18
CA ASN A 465 -4.20 6.62 15.59
C ASN A 465 -2.71 6.48 15.89
N ASN A 466 -1.96 5.77 15.03
CA ASN A 466 -0.52 5.63 15.15
C ASN A 466 0.19 6.99 15.07
N MET A 467 -0.18 7.84 14.11
CA MET A 467 0.35 9.21 14.02
C MET A 467 0.05 10.03 15.27
N TYR A 468 -1.20 10.00 15.76
CA TYR A 468 -1.60 10.74 16.96
C TYR A 468 -0.84 10.28 18.20
N GLU A 469 -0.71 8.97 18.41
CA GLU A 469 0.08 8.41 19.51
C GLU A 469 1.55 8.81 19.42
N HIS A 470 2.13 8.76 18.23
CA HIS A 470 3.52 9.18 18.02
C HIS A 470 3.71 10.66 18.34
N ILE A 471 2.85 11.52 17.81
CA ILE A 471 2.90 12.97 18.05
C ILE A 471 2.76 13.28 19.54
N THR A 472 1.79 12.67 20.21
CA THR A 472 1.48 12.92 21.63
C THR A 472 2.54 12.38 22.60
N LYS A 473 3.16 11.23 22.29
CA LYS A 473 4.31 10.70 23.06
C LYS A 473 5.56 11.59 22.96
N ASN A 474 5.63 12.47 21.96
CA ASN A 474 6.80 13.28 21.66
C ASN A 474 6.57 14.79 21.86
N PHE A 475 5.51 15.21 22.58
CA PHE A 475 5.29 16.61 22.91
C PHE A 475 6.40 17.20 23.79
N ASN A 476 6.71 18.47 23.53
CA ASN A 476 7.49 19.35 24.41
C ASN A 476 8.90 18.85 24.73
N THR A 477 9.53 18.09 23.84
CA THR A 477 10.83 17.48 24.13
C THR A 477 12.00 18.41 23.85
N ASP A 478 12.77 18.64 24.92
CA ASP A 478 14.18 19.02 25.11
C ASP A 478 14.94 19.90 24.10
N TYR A 479 14.56 20.12 22.85
CA TYR A 479 15.48 20.69 21.86
C TYR A 479 15.55 22.22 21.77
N SER A 480 14.80 22.95 22.62
CA SER A 480 14.85 24.42 22.66
C SER A 480 16.24 24.98 23.02
N HIS A 481 17.16 24.17 23.56
CA HIS A 481 18.51 24.62 23.94
C HIS A 481 19.60 24.46 22.86
N TRP A 482 19.30 23.84 21.72
CA TRP A 482 20.27 23.60 20.63
C TRP A 482 20.08 24.52 19.42
N CYS A 483 19.15 25.48 19.53
CA CYS A 483 18.81 26.40 18.47
C CYS A 483 19.17 27.82 18.88
N ASP A 484 19.86 28.53 18.00
CA ASP A 484 20.19 29.93 18.24
C ASP A 484 18.95 30.84 18.05
N PRO A 485 18.98 32.07 18.56
CA PRO A 485 17.91 33.04 18.36
C PRO A 485 17.64 33.44 16.90
N ASP A 486 18.55 33.09 15.98
CA ASP A 486 18.40 33.29 14.52
C ASP A 486 17.74 32.08 13.83
N GLY A 487 17.27 31.09 14.61
CA GLY A 487 16.48 29.95 14.15
C GLY A 487 17.30 28.78 13.60
N ARG A 488 18.62 28.79 13.77
CA ARG A 488 19.49 27.69 13.33
C ARG A 488 19.65 26.68 14.45
N CYS A 489 19.07 25.50 14.23
CA CYS A 489 19.27 24.35 15.09
C CYS A 489 20.47 23.54 14.63
N HIS A 490 21.38 23.23 15.55
CA HIS A 490 22.49 22.32 15.30
C HIS A 490 22.33 21.12 16.23
N PHE A 491 22.10 19.93 15.67
CA PHE A 491 21.88 18.70 16.43
C PHE A 491 22.99 17.64 16.24
N GLU A 492 24.05 18.00 15.49
CA GLU A 492 25.25 17.19 15.24
C GLU A 492 26.49 17.72 15.98
#